data_AF-A0A6A5RVQ5-F1
#
_entry.id   AF-A0A6A5RVQ5-F1
#
_cell.length_a   1.000
_cell.length_b   1.000
_cell.length_c   1.000
_cell.angle_alpha   90.00
_cell.angle_beta   90.00
_cell.angle_gamma   90.00
#
_symmetry.space_group_name_H-M   'P 1'
#
loop_
_entity.id
_entity.type
_entity.pdbx_description
1 polymer ?
#
loop_
_entity_poly.entity_id
_entity_poly.type
_entity_poly.pdbx_seq_one_letter_code
_entity_poly.pdbx_strand_id
1 'polypeptide(L)'
;SPTAASTPAKKKKRRYKPGTIALREIRRYQKDCELLLRKLPFQRLCRELAASVKSDLRFQATAIHALQEATEAFVIGHLEDCQLNAIHGKRVTIQQKDSKLALHYKRKYTGFSILKETAHAEELEKASVKEPKAANKLYNNKIKEQKRKVATAAKVVRDRERAKERAAINARKLQREKDKEAHDA
;
A
#
# COMPACT_ATOMS: atom_id res chain seq x y z
N SER A 1 -37.65 43.53 66.81
CA SER A 1 -36.87 42.34 66.45
C SER A 1 -37.20 41.95 65.01
N PRO A 2 -36.24 41.92 64.07
CA PRO A 2 -36.52 41.45 62.72
C PRO A 2 -36.49 39.92 62.72
N THR A 3 -37.54 39.31 62.18
CA THR A 3 -37.67 37.87 61.97
C THR A 3 -36.74 37.44 60.83
N ALA A 4 -35.75 36.60 61.14
CA ALA A 4 -34.85 36.03 60.14
C ALA A 4 -35.64 35.09 59.21
N ALA A 5 -35.78 35.48 57.94
CA ALA A 5 -36.38 34.64 56.91
C ALA A 5 -35.51 33.39 56.67
N SER A 6 -36.07 32.21 56.88
CA SER A 6 -35.43 30.93 56.58
C SER A 6 -35.29 30.77 55.06
N THR A 7 -34.06 30.84 54.57
CA THR A 7 -33.78 30.64 53.14
C THR A 7 -34.08 29.18 52.77
N PRO A 8 -34.91 28.89 51.75
CA PRO A 8 -35.23 27.51 51.39
C PRO A 8 -33.95 26.78 50.94
N ALA A 9 -33.63 25.69 51.62
CA ALA A 9 -32.45 24.87 51.33
C ALA A 9 -32.46 24.42 49.86
N LYS A 10 -31.43 24.81 49.09
CA LYS A 10 -31.28 24.43 47.68
C LYS A 10 -31.28 22.90 47.57
N LYS A 11 -32.29 22.34 46.88
CA LYS A 11 -32.40 20.89 46.64
C LYS A 11 -31.12 20.38 45.97
N LYS A 12 -30.52 19.33 46.54
CA LYS A 12 -29.30 18.69 45.99
C LYS A 12 -29.58 18.24 44.55
N LYS A 13 -28.67 18.56 43.61
CA LYS A 13 -28.78 18.09 42.21
C LYS A 13 -28.76 16.56 42.19
N ARG A 14 -29.80 15.95 41.60
CA ARG A 14 -29.90 14.48 41.50
C ARG A 14 -28.81 13.95 40.55
N ARG A 15 -28.00 13.00 41.03
CA ARG A 15 -27.00 12.27 40.23
C ARG A 15 -27.57 10.93 39.77
N TYR A 16 -27.45 10.62 38.48
CA TYR A 16 -27.80 9.30 37.95
C TYR A 16 -26.78 8.24 38.39
N LYS A 17 -27.23 7.00 38.54
CA LYS A 17 -26.34 5.87 38.82
C LYS A 17 -25.39 5.66 37.62
N PRO A 18 -24.14 5.22 37.84
CA PRO A 18 -23.24 4.83 36.76
C PRO A 18 -23.94 3.85 35.79
N GLY A 19 -23.74 4.05 34.49
CA GLY A 19 -24.40 3.25 33.44
C GLY A 19 -25.81 3.72 33.04
N THR A 20 -26.55 4.45 33.90
CA THR A 20 -27.92 4.90 33.55
C THR A 20 -27.93 5.87 32.37
N ILE A 21 -26.98 6.81 32.32
CA ILE A 21 -26.87 7.77 31.21
C ILE A 21 -26.35 7.05 29.96
N ALA A 22 -25.33 6.20 30.10
CA ALA A 22 -24.76 5.44 28.98
C ALA A 22 -25.82 4.57 28.29
N LEU A 23 -26.66 3.85 29.04
CA LEU A 23 -27.75 3.04 28.46
C LEU A 23 -28.80 3.89 27.74
N ARG A 24 -29.05 5.12 28.22
CA ARG A 24 -29.95 6.06 27.55
C ARG A 24 -29.35 6.56 26.24
N GLU A 25 -28.06 6.90 26.24
CA GLU A 25 -27.33 7.34 25.06
C GLU A 25 -27.26 6.23 24.00
N ILE A 26 -26.97 4.99 24.38
CA ILE A 26 -26.98 3.83 23.48
C ILE A 26 -28.35 3.70 22.80
N ARG A 27 -29.45 3.72 23.57
CA ARG A 27 -30.81 3.62 23.01
C ARG A 27 -31.16 4.77 22.08
N ARG A 28 -30.69 5.99 22.38
CA ARG A 28 -30.90 7.17 21.53
C ARG A 28 -30.16 6.99 20.20
N TYR A 29 -28.85 6.72 20.24
CA TYR A 29 -28.01 6.63 19.04
C TYR A 29 -28.24 5.37 18.20
N GLN A 30 -28.86 4.32 18.77
CA GLN A 30 -29.31 3.16 17.98
C GLN A 30 -30.67 3.40 17.31
N LYS A 31 -31.46 4.38 17.77
CA LYS A 31 -32.76 4.71 17.19
C LYS A 31 -32.62 5.66 16.01
N ASP A 32 -31.75 6.66 16.15
CA ASP A 32 -31.52 7.70 15.15
C ASP A 32 -30.26 7.39 14.33
N CYS A 33 -30.24 7.72 13.04
CA CYS A 33 -29.08 7.52 12.15
C CYS A 33 -28.32 8.82 11.88
N GLU A 34 -28.23 9.72 12.88
CA GLU A 34 -27.49 10.97 12.71
C GLU A 34 -25.97 10.75 12.74
N LEU A 35 -25.22 11.51 11.93
CA LEU A 35 -23.76 11.50 11.97
C LEU A 35 -23.25 12.16 13.25
N LEU A 36 -22.36 11.45 13.95
CA LEU A 36 -21.85 11.83 15.26
C LEU A 36 -20.53 12.63 15.18
N LEU A 37 -19.77 12.49 14.09
CA LEU A 37 -18.54 13.25 13.90
C LEU A 37 -18.86 14.69 13.46
N ARG A 38 -18.13 15.65 14.03
CA ARG A 38 -18.25 17.05 13.63
C ARG A 38 -17.76 17.24 12.19
N LYS A 39 -18.63 17.81 11.35
CA LYS A 39 -18.38 17.99 9.90
C LYS A 39 -17.09 18.73 9.57
N LEU A 40 -16.84 19.90 10.20
CA LEU A 40 -15.69 20.74 9.86
C LEU A 40 -14.33 20.10 10.23
N PRO A 41 -14.13 19.54 11.44
CA PRO A 41 -12.93 18.77 11.76
C PRO A 41 -12.71 17.56 10.84
N PHE A 42 -13.77 16.79 10.55
CA PHE A 42 -13.68 15.63 9.65
C PHE A 42 -13.25 16.05 8.23
N GLN A 43 -13.86 17.12 7.71
CA GLN A 43 -13.48 17.69 6.42
C GLN A 43 -12.00 18.13 6.39
N ARG A 44 -11.50 18.76 7.46
CA ARG A 44 -10.08 19.17 7.54
C ARG A 44 -9.16 17.95 7.48
N LEU A 45 -9.49 16.90 8.23
CA LEU A 45 -8.76 15.64 8.22
C LEU A 45 -8.75 14.99 6.83
N CYS A 46 -9.90 14.93 6.14
CA CYS A 46 -9.95 14.37 4.79
C CYS A 46 -9.03 15.13 3.82
N ARG A 47 -8.99 16.46 3.92
CA ARG A 47 -8.14 17.29 3.05
C ARG A 47 -6.66 17.13 3.39
N GLU A 48 -6.32 17.03 4.68
CA GLU A 48 -4.96 16.77 5.14
C GLU A 48 -4.44 15.43 4.60
N LEU A 49 -5.23 14.35 4.74
CA LEU A 49 -4.88 13.03 4.23
C LEU A 49 -4.83 12.97 2.70
N ALA A 50 -5.66 13.73 2.01
CA ALA A 50 -5.64 13.77 0.56
C ALA A 50 -4.43 14.53 0.01
N ALA A 51 -4.01 15.60 0.70
CA ALA A 51 -2.85 16.39 0.32
C ALA A 51 -1.54 15.59 0.36
N SER A 52 -1.43 14.56 1.22
CA SER A 52 -0.27 13.66 1.23
C SER A 52 -0.23 12.72 0.02
N VAL A 53 -1.36 12.48 -0.63
CA VAL A 53 -1.46 11.64 -1.84
C VAL A 53 -1.27 12.48 -3.11
N LYS A 54 -1.95 13.63 -3.19
CA LYS A 54 -1.85 14.54 -4.33
C LYS A 54 -2.17 15.97 -3.91
N SER A 55 -1.31 16.91 -4.28
CA SER A 55 -1.55 18.34 -4.06
C SER A 55 -2.72 18.85 -4.92
N ASP A 56 -3.36 19.92 -4.45
CA ASP A 56 -4.40 20.67 -5.18
C ASP A 56 -5.68 19.90 -5.54
N LEU A 57 -6.02 18.86 -4.77
CA LEU A 57 -7.29 18.15 -4.90
C LEU A 57 -8.48 19.00 -4.44
N ARG A 58 -9.51 19.06 -5.30
CA ARG A 58 -10.81 19.64 -4.96
C ARG A 58 -11.79 18.54 -4.58
N PHE A 59 -12.55 18.78 -3.52
CA PHE A 59 -13.57 17.86 -3.03
C PHE A 59 -14.96 18.39 -3.33
N GLN A 60 -15.82 17.53 -3.86
CA GLN A 60 -17.25 17.76 -3.84
C GLN A 60 -17.79 17.67 -2.40
N ALA A 61 -18.80 18.46 -2.06
CA ALA A 61 -19.40 18.42 -0.73
C ALA A 61 -20.00 17.04 -0.39
N THR A 62 -20.66 16.39 -1.36
CA THR A 62 -21.23 15.05 -1.22
C THR A 62 -20.16 13.97 -1.04
N ALA A 63 -18.98 14.13 -1.64
CA ALA A 63 -17.87 13.18 -1.47
C ALA A 63 -17.37 13.16 -0.02
N ILE A 64 -17.24 14.33 0.62
CA ILE A 64 -16.86 14.41 2.04
C ILE A 64 -17.95 13.79 2.91
N HIS A 65 -19.23 14.00 2.58
CA HIS A 65 -20.34 13.40 3.31
C HIS A 65 -20.34 11.87 3.21
N ALA A 66 -20.12 11.32 2.01
CA ALA A 66 -20.03 9.88 1.79
C ALA A 66 -18.83 9.27 2.54
N LEU A 67 -17.67 9.95 2.54
CA LEU A 67 -16.52 9.54 3.34
C LEU A 67 -16.84 9.51 4.83
N GLN A 68 -17.60 10.49 5.32
CA GLN A 68 -18.01 10.53 6.73
C GLN A 68 -18.94 9.38 7.08
N GLU A 69 -19.97 9.13 6.26
CA GLU A 69 -20.91 8.01 6.44
C GLU A 69 -20.18 6.67 6.47
N ALA A 70 -19.30 6.42 5.50
CA ALA A 70 -18.52 5.18 5.43
C ALA A 70 -17.59 5.01 6.64
N THR A 71 -16.96 6.11 7.10
CA THR A 71 -16.05 6.08 8.25
C THR A 71 -16.80 5.79 9.55
N GLU A 72 -17.94 6.45 9.78
CA GLU A 72 -18.74 6.22 10.98
C GLU A 72 -19.31 4.80 11.00
N ALA A 73 -19.85 4.32 9.88
CA ALA A 73 -20.33 2.94 9.76
C ALA A 73 -19.22 1.91 10.06
N PHE A 74 -18.00 2.16 9.55
CA PHE A 74 -16.85 1.30 9.84
C PHE A 74 -16.49 1.29 11.33
N VAL A 75 -16.42 2.47 11.97
CA VAL A 75 -16.07 2.59 13.39
C VAL A 75 -17.14 1.95 14.27
N ILE A 76 -18.43 2.12 13.96
CA ILE A 76 -19.54 1.49 14.70
C ILE A 76 -19.41 -0.04 14.63
N GLY A 77 -19.30 -0.62 13.44
CA GLY A 77 -19.15 -2.07 13.28
C GLY A 77 -17.85 -2.60 13.93
N HIS A 78 -16.77 -1.84 13.91
CA HIS A 78 -15.53 -2.21 14.63
C HIS A 78 -15.71 -2.18 16.16
N LEU A 79 -16.45 -1.21 16.69
CA LEU A 79 -16.74 -1.12 18.13
C LEU A 79 -17.71 -2.20 18.60
N GLU A 80 -18.64 -2.65 17.75
CA GLU A 80 -19.50 -3.82 18.02
C GLU A 80 -18.66 -5.08 18.23
N ASP A 81 -17.69 -5.35 17.35
CA ASP A 81 -16.76 -6.48 17.50
C ASP A 81 -15.90 -6.35 18.76
N CYS A 82 -15.42 -5.14 19.06
CA CYS A 82 -14.69 -4.87 20.30
C CYS A 82 -15.56 -5.16 21.53
N GLN A 83 -16.84 -4.82 21.49
CA GLN A 83 -17.78 -5.07 22.57
C GLN A 83 -18.01 -6.57 22.77
N LEU A 84 -18.15 -7.35 21.69
CA LEU A 84 -18.25 -8.81 21.76
C LEU A 84 -17.00 -9.44 22.40
N ASN A 85 -15.81 -8.96 22.04
CA ASN A 85 -14.55 -9.40 22.64
C ASN A 85 -14.44 -9.05 24.13
N ALA A 86 -14.92 -7.86 24.52
CA ALA A 86 -14.95 -7.46 25.92
C ALA A 86 -15.88 -8.37 26.75
N ILE A 87 -17.08 -8.66 26.22
CA ILE A 87 -18.07 -9.56 26.84
C ILE A 87 -17.52 -10.98 26.94
N HIS A 88 -16.87 -11.49 25.88
CA HIS A 88 -16.19 -12.79 25.90
C HIS A 88 -15.15 -12.87 27.03
N GLY A 89 -14.43 -11.78 27.26
CA GLY A 89 -13.50 -11.62 28.39
C GLY A 89 -14.14 -11.25 29.74
N LYS A 90 -15.46 -11.43 29.92
CA LYS A 90 -16.24 -11.10 31.13
C LYS A 90 -16.11 -9.65 31.61
N ARG A 91 -15.95 -8.70 30.68
CA ARG A 91 -15.84 -7.26 30.95
C ARG A 91 -16.95 -6.49 30.24
N VAL A 92 -17.26 -5.31 30.78
CA VAL A 92 -18.19 -4.34 30.15
C VAL A 92 -17.43 -3.20 29.47
N THR A 93 -16.21 -2.90 29.92
CA THR A 93 -15.35 -1.85 29.34
C THR A 93 -14.46 -2.43 28.25
N ILE A 94 -14.56 -1.86 27.05
CA ILE A 94 -13.66 -2.14 25.92
C ILE A 94 -12.23 -1.67 26.23
N GLN A 95 -11.24 -2.43 25.75
CA GLN A 95 -9.82 -2.18 25.93
C GLN A 95 -9.09 -2.31 24.58
N GLN A 96 -7.85 -1.81 24.52
CA GLN A 96 -7.02 -1.89 23.31
C GLN A 96 -6.84 -3.34 22.80
N LYS A 97 -6.79 -4.33 23.70
CA LYS A 97 -6.69 -5.75 23.34
C LYS A 97 -7.91 -6.26 22.57
N ASP A 98 -9.10 -5.72 22.86
CA ASP A 98 -10.35 -6.11 22.19
C ASP A 98 -10.34 -5.61 20.74
N SER A 99 -9.82 -4.40 20.52
CA SER A 99 -9.61 -3.83 19.17
C SER A 99 -8.54 -4.57 18.39
N LYS A 100 -7.41 -4.91 19.02
CA LYS A 100 -6.34 -5.69 18.35
C LYS A 100 -6.86 -7.06 17.91
N LEU A 101 -7.67 -7.71 18.75
CA LEU A 101 -8.28 -9.00 18.45
C LEU A 101 -9.30 -8.88 17.31
N ALA A 102 -10.19 -7.90 17.35
CA ALA A 102 -11.17 -7.64 16.29
C ALA A 102 -10.49 -7.41 14.93
N LEU A 103 -9.43 -6.59 14.90
CA LEU A 103 -8.64 -6.36 13.68
C LEU A 103 -7.93 -7.63 13.20
N HIS A 104 -7.40 -8.44 14.11
CA HIS A 104 -6.75 -9.70 13.77
C HIS A 104 -7.72 -10.66 13.05
N TYR A 105 -8.93 -10.82 13.59
CA TYR A 105 -9.96 -11.68 12.98
C TYR A 105 -10.48 -11.11 11.65
N LYS A 106 -10.78 -9.81 11.57
CA LYS A 106 -11.19 -9.19 10.29
C LYS A 106 -10.15 -9.41 9.20
N ARG A 107 -8.87 -9.18 9.52
CA ARG A 107 -7.78 -9.37 8.58
C ARG A 107 -7.61 -10.83 8.12
N LYS A 108 -7.94 -11.80 8.98
CA LYS A 108 -7.75 -13.22 8.69
C LYS A 108 -8.94 -13.85 7.96
N TYR A 109 -10.18 -13.42 8.23
CA TYR A 109 -11.38 -14.15 7.82
C TYR A 109 -12.36 -13.39 6.94
N THR A 110 -12.40 -12.05 6.97
CA THR A 110 -13.39 -11.28 6.19
C THR A 110 -12.83 -10.73 4.89
N GLY A 111 -11.58 -11.05 4.55
CA GLY A 111 -10.88 -10.42 3.42
C GLY A 111 -10.63 -8.92 3.61
N PHE A 112 -11.01 -8.36 4.78
CA PHE A 112 -10.73 -6.98 5.17
C PHE A 112 -9.27 -6.87 5.59
N SER A 113 -8.38 -7.03 4.61
CA SER A 113 -7.01 -6.56 4.73
C SER A 113 -7.09 -5.04 4.66
N ILE A 114 -7.20 -4.36 5.81
CA ILE A 114 -6.62 -3.01 5.88
C ILE A 114 -5.18 -3.25 5.50
N LEU A 115 -4.85 -2.89 4.27
CA LEU A 115 -3.61 -3.20 3.60
C LEU A 115 -2.48 -3.26 4.63
N LYS A 116 -1.99 -4.47 4.93
CA LYS A 116 -0.58 -4.59 5.31
C LYS A 116 0.22 -4.30 4.04
N GLU A 117 0.16 -3.05 3.60
CA GLU A 117 1.02 -2.55 2.55
C GLU A 117 1.82 -1.38 3.05
N THR A 118 1.41 -0.48 3.94
CA THR A 118 2.27 0.71 4.16
C THR A 118 3.64 0.45 4.79
N ALA A 119 3.82 -0.55 5.64
CA ALA A 119 5.17 -0.90 6.13
C ALA A 119 6.01 -1.60 5.04
N HIS A 120 5.43 -2.57 4.33
CA HIS A 120 6.13 -3.33 3.32
C HIS A 120 6.23 -2.59 1.98
N ALA A 121 5.33 -1.67 1.68
CA ALA A 121 5.19 -0.86 0.47
C ALA A 121 5.95 0.46 0.58
N GLU A 122 6.13 1.05 1.76
CA GLU A 122 7.16 2.08 1.93
C GLU A 122 8.57 1.47 1.91
N GLU A 123 8.79 0.31 2.53
CA GLU A 123 10.06 -0.41 2.38
C GLU A 123 10.27 -0.93 0.95
N LEU A 124 9.22 -1.38 0.24
CA LEU A 124 9.29 -1.76 -1.17
C LEU A 124 9.38 -0.53 -2.08
N GLU A 125 8.82 0.65 -1.77
CA GLU A 125 9.07 1.89 -2.53
C GLU A 125 10.51 2.36 -2.32
N LYS A 126 11.00 2.40 -1.08
CA LYS A 126 12.36 2.84 -0.76
C LYS A 126 13.41 1.83 -1.28
N ALA A 127 13.12 0.52 -1.25
CA ALA A 127 13.93 -0.52 -1.88
C ALA A 127 13.83 -0.51 -3.43
N SER A 128 12.64 -0.26 -3.99
CA SER A 128 12.41 -0.14 -5.44
C SER A 128 12.74 1.22 -6.05
N VAL A 129 13.22 2.21 -5.30
CA VAL A 129 13.79 3.43 -5.89
C VAL A 129 15.32 3.37 -5.91
N LYS A 130 15.93 2.65 -4.96
CA LYS A 130 17.39 2.46 -4.88
C LYS A 130 17.90 1.28 -5.73
N GLU A 131 17.18 0.16 -5.81
CA GLU A 131 17.69 -1.05 -6.49
C GLU A 131 17.31 -1.25 -7.97
N PRO A 132 16.16 -0.81 -8.54
CA PRO A 132 15.85 -1.09 -9.94
C PRO A 132 16.49 -0.09 -10.91
N LYS A 133 16.94 1.09 -10.46
CA LYS A 133 17.81 1.92 -11.30
C LYS A 133 19.18 1.26 -11.49
N ALA A 134 19.72 0.65 -10.44
CA ALA A 134 20.95 -0.13 -10.50
C ALA A 134 20.75 -1.43 -11.30
N ALA A 135 19.64 -2.14 -11.09
CA ALA A 135 19.30 -3.35 -11.83
C ALA A 135 19.00 -3.07 -13.31
N ASN A 136 18.27 -2.00 -13.66
CA ASN A 136 18.07 -1.59 -15.05
C ASN A 136 19.37 -1.13 -15.71
N LYS A 137 20.25 -0.43 -14.98
CA LYS A 137 21.59 -0.08 -15.46
C LYS A 137 22.42 -1.34 -15.74
N LEU A 138 22.38 -2.32 -14.84
CA LEU A 138 23.09 -3.59 -15.01
C LEU A 138 22.50 -4.43 -16.16
N TYR A 139 21.18 -4.47 -16.28
CA TYR A 139 20.46 -5.17 -17.35
C TYR A 139 20.76 -4.56 -18.72
N ASN A 140 20.69 -3.22 -18.84
CA ASN A 140 21.04 -2.50 -20.06
C ASN A 140 22.52 -2.68 -20.42
N ASN A 141 23.41 -2.71 -19.43
CA ASN A 141 24.83 -3.01 -19.64
C ASN A 141 25.05 -4.46 -20.12
N LYS A 142 24.34 -5.45 -19.56
CA LYS A 142 24.38 -6.85 -20.01
C LYS A 142 23.86 -7.02 -21.44
N ILE A 143 22.76 -6.35 -21.80
CA ILE A 143 22.26 -6.35 -23.20
C ILE A 143 23.32 -5.75 -24.13
N LYS A 144 23.97 -4.66 -23.74
CA LYS A 144 25.01 -4.02 -24.54
C LYS A 144 26.23 -4.93 -24.71
N GLU A 145 26.62 -5.66 -23.67
CA GLU A 145 27.71 -6.63 -23.72
C GLU A 145 27.38 -7.85 -24.58
N GLN A 146 26.16 -8.40 -24.47
CA GLN A 146 25.69 -9.50 -25.32
C GLN A 146 25.69 -9.09 -26.79
N LYS A 147 25.19 -7.89 -27.12
CA LYS A 147 25.23 -7.36 -28.49
C LYS A 147 26.67 -7.23 -29.01
N ARG A 148 27.62 -6.79 -28.16
CA ARG A 148 29.05 -6.75 -28.51
C ARG A 148 29.62 -8.15 -28.76
N LYS A 149 29.32 -9.12 -27.90
CA LYS A 149 29.78 -10.52 -28.04
C LYS A 149 29.24 -11.17 -29.31
N VAL A 150 27.98 -10.97 -29.63
CA VAL A 150 27.37 -11.47 -30.88
C VAL A 150 28.01 -10.81 -32.10
N ALA A 151 28.24 -9.49 -32.05
CA ALA A 151 28.93 -8.79 -33.13
C ALA A 151 30.37 -9.29 -33.33
N THR A 152 31.11 -9.56 -32.25
CA THR A 152 32.46 -10.15 -32.33
C THR A 152 32.44 -11.58 -32.85
N ALA A 153 31.50 -12.41 -32.40
CA ALA A 153 31.35 -13.78 -32.88
C ALA A 153 31.01 -13.82 -34.38
N ALA A 154 30.08 -12.97 -34.82
CA ALA A 154 29.74 -12.81 -36.24
C ALA A 154 30.91 -12.28 -37.07
N LYS A 155 31.79 -11.45 -36.48
CA LYS A 155 33.03 -11.03 -37.14
C LYS A 155 34.03 -12.19 -37.27
N VAL A 156 34.25 -12.96 -36.21
CA VAL A 156 35.15 -14.12 -36.23
C VAL A 156 34.69 -15.19 -37.22
N VAL A 157 33.38 -15.46 -37.31
CA VAL A 157 32.83 -16.40 -38.29
C VAL A 157 33.10 -15.90 -39.71
N ARG A 158 32.77 -14.64 -40.01
CA ARG A 158 33.05 -14.03 -41.33
C ARG A 158 34.54 -14.05 -41.67
N ASP A 159 35.40 -13.73 -40.72
CA ASP A 159 36.85 -13.72 -40.93
C ASP A 159 37.40 -15.15 -41.15
N ARG A 160 36.84 -16.16 -40.48
CA ARG A 160 37.17 -17.57 -40.68
C ARG A 160 36.71 -18.07 -42.04
N GLU A 161 35.52 -17.70 -42.50
CA GLU A 161 35.03 -18.03 -43.84
C GLU A 161 35.90 -17.39 -44.93
N ARG A 162 36.22 -16.09 -44.78
CA ARG A 162 37.16 -15.40 -45.67
C ARG A 162 38.54 -16.05 -45.68
N ALA A 163 39.03 -16.53 -44.54
CA ALA A 163 40.31 -17.25 -44.47
C ALA A 163 40.26 -18.60 -45.19
N LYS A 164 39.17 -19.36 -45.05
CA LYS A 164 38.96 -20.62 -45.78
C LYS A 164 38.90 -20.38 -47.29
N GLU A 165 38.20 -19.33 -47.72
CA GLU A 165 38.11 -18.97 -49.13
C GLU A 165 39.48 -18.59 -49.71
N ARG A 166 40.27 -17.78 -48.98
CA ARG A 166 41.66 -17.46 -49.35
C ARG A 166 42.54 -18.70 -49.43
N ALA A 167 42.44 -19.63 -48.48
CA ALA A 167 43.18 -20.87 -48.49
C ALA A 167 42.81 -21.76 -49.71
N ALA A 168 41.51 -21.85 -50.04
CA ALA A 168 41.05 -22.58 -51.21
C ALA A 168 41.55 -21.97 -52.53
N ILE A 169 41.56 -20.63 -52.62
CA ILE A 169 42.13 -19.92 -53.78
C ILE A 169 43.63 -20.22 -53.93
N ASN A 170 44.38 -20.15 -52.83
CA ASN A 170 45.83 -20.45 -52.86
C ASN A 170 46.11 -21.91 -53.21
N ALA A 171 45.34 -22.86 -52.69
CA ALA A 171 45.47 -24.28 -53.04
C ALA A 171 45.17 -24.54 -54.53
N ARG A 172 44.16 -23.87 -55.10
CA ARG A 172 43.88 -23.94 -56.55
C ARG A 172 45.01 -23.36 -57.38
N LYS A 173 45.63 -22.26 -56.95
CA LYS A 173 46.80 -21.69 -57.63
C LYS A 173 47.99 -22.64 -57.59
N LEU A 174 48.29 -23.23 -56.43
CA LEU A 174 49.37 -24.21 -56.29
C LEU A 174 49.14 -25.46 -57.13
N GLN A 175 47.89 -25.96 -57.19
CA GLN A 175 47.56 -27.10 -58.05
C GLN A 175 47.77 -26.77 -59.53
N ARG A 176 47.36 -25.57 -59.98
CA ARG A 176 47.62 -25.11 -61.35
C ARG A 176 49.11 -24.98 -61.67
N GLU A 177 49.93 -24.54 -60.71
CA GLU A 177 51.38 -24.50 -60.89
C GLU A 177 51.97 -25.91 -60.99
N LYS A 178 51.55 -26.85 -60.14
CA LYS A 178 51.96 -28.26 -60.23
C LYS A 178 51.54 -28.93 -61.53
N ASP A 179 50.30 -28.69 -61.99
CA ASP A 179 49.79 -29.23 -63.25
C ASP A 179 50.55 -28.62 -64.46
N LYS A 180 51.00 -27.37 -64.34
CA LYS A 180 51.84 -26.70 -65.35
C LYS A 180 53.28 -27.24 -65.34
N GLU A 181 53.88 -27.42 -64.17
CA GLU A 181 55.20 -28.06 -64.01
C GLU A 181 55.19 -29.52 -64.51
N ALA A 182 54.09 -30.26 -64.34
CA ALA A 182 53.91 -31.61 -64.87
C ALA A 182 53.65 -31.66 -66.38
N HIS A 183 53.18 -30.56 -66.98
CA HIS A 183 53.03 -30.43 -68.43
C HIS A 183 54.36 -30.02 -69.11
N ASP A 184 55.19 -29.25 -68.41
CA ASP A 184 56.46 -28.73 -68.91
C ASP A 184 57.66 -29.70 -68.66
N ALA A 185 57.44 -30.85 -68.02
CA ALA A 185 58.41 -31.92 -67.74
C ALA A 185 58.18 -33.16 -68.63
#